data_AF-A0A354UB79-F1
#
_entry.id   AF-A0A354UB79-F1
#
_cell.length_a   1.000
_cell.length_b   1.000
_cell.length_c   1.000
_cell.angle_alpha   90.00
_cell.angle_beta   90.00
_cell.angle_gamma   90.00
#
_symmetry.space_group_name_H-M   'P 1'
#
loop_
_entity.id
_entity.type
_entity.pdbx_description
1 polymer ?
#
loop_
_entity_poly.entity_id
_entity_poly.type
_entity_poly.pdbx_seq_one_letter_code
_entity_poly.pdbx_strand_id
1 'polypeptide(L)'
;MDATAQKKAIAVLTSGGDAPGMNASVRAVVRAGISYNMDVYAVYEGYQGLIENNIVLMDWRSVSGIMQEGGTIIGTARSKAF
;
A
#
# COMPACT_ATOMS: atom_id res chain seq x y z
N MET A 1 -30.13 6.00 -16.11
CA MET A 1 -28.68 6.13 -16.31
C MET A 1 -28.11 6.46 -14.95
N ASP A 2 -27.82 5.44 -14.14
CA ASP A 2 -27.29 5.66 -12.80
C ASP A 2 -25.94 6.34 -12.91
N ALA A 3 -25.79 7.47 -12.21
CA ALA A 3 -24.50 8.12 -12.02
C ALA A 3 -23.51 7.05 -11.56
N THR A 4 -22.48 6.80 -12.37
CA THR A 4 -21.42 5.84 -12.08
C THR A 4 -20.85 6.14 -10.71
N ALA A 5 -21.23 5.35 -9.72
CA ALA A 5 -20.74 5.48 -8.36
C ALA A 5 -19.21 5.47 -8.42
N GLN A 6 -18.59 6.56 -7.96
CA GLN A 6 -17.13 6.69 -8.02
C GLN A 6 -16.50 5.53 -7.24
N LYS A 7 -15.60 4.79 -7.89
CA LYS A 7 -14.87 3.71 -7.24
C LYS A 7 -14.03 4.32 -6.12
N LYS A 8 -14.22 3.83 -4.89
CA LYS A 8 -13.43 4.30 -3.74
C LYS A 8 -11.97 3.92 -3.93
N ALA A 9 -11.07 4.80 -3.51
CA ALA A 9 -9.63 4.57 -3.56
C ALA A 9 -9.04 4.67 -2.16
N ILE A 10 -8.08 3.79 -1.85
CA ILE A 10 -7.27 3.83 -0.63
C ILE A 10 -5.79 3.70 -0.98
N ALA A 11 -4.92 4.29 -0.16
CA ALA A 11 -3.48 4.13 -0.27
C ALA A 11 -2.92 3.52 1.03
N VAL A 12 -1.95 2.62 0.92
CA VAL A 12 -1.22 2.02 2.04
C VAL A 12 0.25 2.41 1.95
N LEU A 13 0.83 2.81 3.08
CA LEU A 13 2.24 3.14 3.22
C LEU A 13 2.77 2.54 4.53
N THR A 14 4.04 2.17 4.55
CA THR A 14 4.77 1.80 5.77
C THR A 14 5.85 2.84 6.02
N SER A 15 5.91 3.36 7.25
CA SER A 15 6.86 4.41 7.65
C SER A 15 7.44 4.07 9.02
N GLY A 16 8.65 4.58 9.31
CA GLY A 16 9.40 4.27 10.52
C GLY A 16 10.43 3.15 10.32
N GLY A 17 10.72 2.39 11.39
CA GLY A 17 11.64 1.25 11.31
C GLY A 17 10.91 -0.02 10.86
N ASP A 18 11.59 -0.86 10.09
CA ASP A 18 11.05 -2.15 9.66
C ASP A 18 10.67 -3.04 10.85
N ALA A 19 9.51 -3.68 10.75
CA ALA A 19 9.03 -4.61 11.77
C ALA A 19 8.44 -5.88 11.12
N PRO A 20 8.60 -7.06 11.78
CA PRO A 20 7.92 -8.27 11.36
C PRO A 20 6.41 -8.06 11.27
N GLY A 21 5.80 -8.53 10.17
CA GLY A 21 4.36 -8.44 9.94
C GLY A 21 3.89 -7.26 9.10
N MET A 22 4.76 -6.28 8.77
CA MET A 22 4.38 -5.19 7.87
C MET A 22 3.89 -5.70 6.50
N ASN A 23 4.59 -6.68 5.90
CA ASN A 23 4.13 -7.35 4.68
C ASN A 23 2.75 -8.02 4.82
N ALA A 24 2.46 -8.62 5.97
CA ALA A 24 1.17 -9.23 6.24
C ALA A 24 0.05 -8.17 6.29
N SER A 25 0.32 -7.02 6.92
CA SER A 25 -0.60 -5.87 6.97
C SER A 25 -0.85 -5.28 5.58
N VAL A 26 0.20 -5.01 4.80
CA VAL A 26 0.08 -4.50 3.42
C VAL A 26 -0.74 -5.47 2.58
N ARG A 27 -0.46 -6.77 2.65
CA ARG A 27 -1.22 -7.81 1.95
C ARG A 27 -2.70 -7.82 2.34
N ALA A 28 -2.99 -7.70 3.64
CA ALA A 28 -4.37 -7.70 4.13
C ALA A 28 -5.15 -6.50 3.61
N VAL A 29 -4.56 -5.29 3.67
CA VAL A 29 -5.18 -4.06 3.17
C VAL A 29 -5.43 -4.13 1.67
N VAL A 30 -4.44 -4.55 0.87
CA VAL A 30 -4.56 -4.68 -0.58
C VAL A 30 -5.66 -5.67 -0.96
N ARG A 31 -5.62 -6.88 -0.41
CA ARG A 31 -6.62 -7.91 -0.76
C ARG A 31 -8.02 -7.56 -0.29
N ALA A 32 -8.16 -6.98 0.91
CA ALA A 32 -9.45 -6.54 1.41
C ALA A 32 -10.02 -5.41 0.55
N GLY A 33 -9.23 -4.36 0.25
CA GLY A 33 -9.66 -3.25 -0.60
C GLY A 33 -10.13 -3.71 -1.98
N ILE A 34 -9.35 -4.58 -2.64
CA ILE A 34 -9.74 -5.18 -3.93
C ILE A 34 -11.05 -5.96 -3.80
N SER A 35 -11.23 -6.75 -2.72
CA SER A 35 -12.47 -7.52 -2.50
C SER A 35 -13.71 -6.64 -2.28
N TYR A 36 -13.52 -5.41 -1.77
CA TYR A 36 -14.57 -4.40 -1.64
C TYR A 36 -14.71 -3.51 -2.89
N ASN A 37 -14.16 -3.95 -4.03
CA ASN A 37 -14.19 -3.22 -5.30
C ASN A 37 -13.58 -1.80 -5.19
N MET A 38 -12.51 -1.64 -4.41
CA MET A 38 -11.75 -0.39 -4.30
C MET A 38 -10.50 -0.43 -5.20
N ASP A 39 -10.03 0.74 -5.61
CA ASP A 39 -8.66 0.88 -6.12
C ASP A 39 -7.72 1.01 -4.92
N VAL A 40 -6.67 0.19 -4.88
CA VAL A 40 -5.70 0.20 -3.79
C VAL A 40 -4.34 0.59 -4.32
N TYR A 41 -3.72 1.58 -3.71
CA TYR A 41 -2.40 2.07 -4.08
C TYR A 41 -1.38 1.75 -2.98
N ALA A 42 -0.16 1.40 -3.35
CA ALA A 42 0.97 1.40 -2.44
C ALA A 42 1.78 2.68 -2.63
N VAL A 43 2.14 3.32 -1.51
CA VAL A 43 3.11 4.40 -1.50
C VAL A 43 4.44 3.82 -1.04
N TYR A 44 5.44 3.95 -1.89
CA TYR A 44 6.78 3.43 -1.60
C TYR A 44 7.55 4.35 -0.67
N GLU A 45 8.49 3.83 0.12
CA GLU A 45 9.37 4.62 1.00
C GLU A 45 8.63 5.55 1.98
N GLY A 46 7.48 5.09 2.48
CA GLY A 46 6.68 5.80 3.49
C GLY A 46 6.27 7.21 3.05
N TYR A 47 6.44 8.20 3.95
CA TYR A 47 6.09 9.59 3.66
C TYR A 47 6.97 10.21 2.56
N GLN A 48 8.19 9.70 2.36
CA GLN A 48 9.07 10.24 1.33
C GLN A 48 8.49 9.99 -0.05
N GLY A 49 8.08 8.76 -0.36
CA GLY A 49 7.44 8.49 -1.64
C GLY A 49 6.06 9.12 -1.76
N LEU A 50 5.37 9.45 -0.66
CA LEU A 50 4.15 10.25 -0.74
C LEU A 50 4.44 11.65 -1.30
N ILE A 51 5.48 12.32 -0.79
CA ILE A 51 5.90 13.65 -1.26
C ILE A 51 6.38 13.58 -2.72
N GLU A 52 7.12 12.53 -3.08
CA GLU A 52 7.68 12.34 -4.41
C GLU A 52 6.68 11.76 -5.43
N ASN A 53 5.43 11.53 -5.00
CA ASN A 53 4.39 10.91 -5.82
C ASN A 53 4.77 9.50 -6.34
N ASN A 54 5.56 8.75 -5.56
CA ASN A 54 5.91 7.35 -5.79
C ASN A 54 4.78 6.42 -5.30
N ILE A 55 3.66 6.49 -6.03
CA ILE A 55 2.40 5.83 -5.72
C ILE A 55 2.03 4.89 -6.87
N VAL A 56 1.82 3.61 -6.58
CA VAL A 56 1.59 2.57 -7.59
C VAL A 56 0.27 1.86 -7.32
N LEU A 57 -0.53 1.64 -8.36
CA LEU A 57 -1.76 0.84 -8.27
C LEU A 57 -1.41 -0.63 -8.02
N MET A 58 -2.04 -1.22 -7.01
CA MET A 58 -1.82 -2.62 -6.62
C MET A 58 -2.89 -3.52 -7.19
N ASP A 59 -2.50 -4.74 -7.53
CA ASP A 59 -3.39 -5.84 -7.86
C ASP A 59 -3.22 -7.02 -6.89
N TRP A 60 -3.99 -8.09 -7.10
CA TRP A 60 -3.97 -9.27 -6.23
C TRP A 60 -2.60 -9.98 -6.22
N ARG A 61 -1.85 -9.91 -7.33
CA ARG A 61 -0.54 -10.51 -7.51
C ARG A 61 0.56 -9.64 -6.90
N SER A 62 0.40 -8.31 -6.84
CA SER A 62 1.35 -7.37 -6.24
C SER A 62 1.73 -7.72 -4.79
N VAL A 63 0.85 -8.42 -4.06
CA VAL A 63 1.08 -8.85 -2.66
C VAL A 63 1.10 -10.38 -2.49
N SER A 64 1.40 -11.12 -3.55
CA SER A 64 1.53 -12.57 -3.50
C SER A 64 2.94 -13.00 -3.12
N GLY A 65 3.06 -13.96 -2.20
CA GLY A 65 4.37 -14.46 -1.76
C GLY A 65 5.18 -13.51 -0.88
N ILE A 66 4.59 -12.44 -0.33
CA ILE A 66 5.34 -11.47 0.50
C ILE A 66 5.32 -11.77 2.00
N MET A 67 4.52 -12.74 2.45
CA MET A 67 4.31 -12.97 3.89
C MET A 67 5.54 -13.52 4.60
N GLN A 68 6.38 -14.25 3.86
CA GLN A 68 7.64 -14.82 4.34
C GLN A 68 8.83 -13.87 4.19
N GLU A 69 8.63 -12.72 3.55
CA GLU A 69 9.68 -11.72 3.36
C GLU A 69 9.80 -10.83 4.61
N GLY A 70 11.04 -10.54 5.02
CA GLY A 70 11.32 -9.62 6.11
C GLY A 70 10.96 -8.17 5.76
N GLY A 71 10.72 -7.34 6.79
CA GLY A 71 10.42 -5.92 6.62
C GLY A 71 9.12 -5.67 5.84
N THR A 72 9.20 -4.76 4.86
CA THR A 72 8.09 -4.34 4.01
C THR A 72 8.50 -4.23 2.54
N ILE A 73 7.75 -4.83 1.63
CA ILE A 73 8.02 -4.82 0.18
C ILE A 73 7.79 -3.45 -0.48
N ILE A 74 7.14 -2.53 0.24
CA ILE A 74 6.90 -1.15 -0.23
C ILE A 74 7.90 -0.17 0.40
N GLY A 75 8.92 -0.67 1.09
CA GLY A 75 9.94 0.17 1.73
C GLY A 75 9.41 0.99 2.92
N THR A 76 10.35 1.59 3.64
CA THR A 76 10.05 2.48 4.75
C THR A 76 11.15 3.52 4.86
N ALA A 77 10.76 4.80 4.98
CA ALA A 77 11.71 5.88 5.19
C ALA A 77 11.20 6.82 6.28
N ARG A 78 12.15 7.35 7.07
CA ARG A 78 11.90 8.51 7.93
C ARG A 78 12.00 9.76 7.05
N SER A 79 10.88 10.45 6.83
CA SER A 79 10.91 11.76 6.16
C SER A 79 11.10 12.85 7.21
N LYS A 80 12.07 13.75 7.01
CA LYS A 80 12.25 14.95 7.85
C LYS A 80 11.38 16.12 7.40
N ALA A 81 10.88 16.05 6.17
CA ALA A 81 10.04 17.08 5.57
C ALA A 81 8.55 16.95 5.98
N PHE A 82 8.23 15.90 6.76
CA PHE A 82 6.91 15.58 7.27
C PHE A 82 6.96 15.42 8.79
#